data_AF-A0A520TBK4-F1
#
_entry.id   AF-A0A520TBK4-F1
#
_cell.length_a   1.000
_cell.length_b   1.000
_cell.length_c   1.000
_cell.angle_alpha   90.00
_cell.angle_beta   90.00
_cell.angle_gamma   90.00
#
_symmetry.space_group_name_H-M   'P 1'
#
loop_
_entity.id
_entity.type
_entity.pdbx_description
1 polymer ?
#
loop_
_entity_poly.entity_id
_entity_poly.type
_entity_poly.pdbx_seq_one_letter_code
_entity_poly.pdbx_strand_id
1 'polypeptide(L)'
;MTTANTTHAGTNVLDNAFNSSASTIALIGRVLLAAMFVLAGFDKIGGFEGTAGYIGSVGLPFPEVLTVLTIAVEIGAGLALIVGFQVRIAALLLAGFTLAASVLFHNYWAMPADQAYVQQLMFMKNVSVAGGLLMIVALGGGTLGLSKGK
;
A
#
# COMPACT_ATOMS: atom_id res chain seq x y z
N MET A 1 -51.26 16.87 -19.48
CA MET A 1 -50.95 15.43 -19.29
C MET A 1 -49.71 15.38 -18.40
N THR A 2 -49.92 15.18 -17.10
CA THR A 2 -48.90 15.32 -16.06
C THR A 2 -48.26 13.96 -15.81
N THR A 3 -47.01 13.76 -16.22
CA THR A 3 -46.24 12.58 -15.81
C THR A 3 -45.65 12.82 -14.43
N ALA A 4 -46.22 12.16 -13.42
CA ALA A 4 -45.66 12.11 -12.09
C ALA A 4 -44.31 11.38 -12.12
N ASN A 5 -43.23 12.09 -11.80
CA ASN A 5 -41.91 11.51 -11.55
C ASN A 5 -41.89 11.06 -10.09
N THR A 6 -42.34 9.83 -9.82
CA THR A 6 -42.26 9.23 -8.48
C THR A 6 -40.81 8.83 -8.21
N THR A 7 -40.04 9.73 -7.64
CA THR A 7 -38.70 9.45 -7.14
C THR A 7 -38.76 8.42 -6.02
N HIS A 8 -38.05 7.30 -6.22
CA HIS A 8 -37.83 6.23 -5.26
C HIS A 8 -37.09 6.73 -4.01
N ALA A 9 -37.83 7.25 -3.02
CA ALA A 9 -37.24 7.65 -1.73
C ALA A 9 -36.55 6.46 -1.01
N GLY A 10 -36.99 5.22 -1.29
CA GLY A 10 -36.42 3.99 -0.70
C GLY A 10 -35.10 3.51 -1.32
N THR A 11 -34.80 3.82 -2.59
CA THR A 11 -33.51 3.43 -3.20
C THR A 11 -32.39 4.31 -2.64
N ASN A 12 -32.64 5.60 -2.47
CA ASN A 12 -31.64 6.56 -1.97
C ASN A 12 -31.09 6.22 -0.58
N VAL A 13 -31.88 5.63 0.33
CA VAL A 13 -31.42 5.30 1.69
C VAL A 13 -30.53 4.07 1.70
N LEU A 14 -30.93 3.02 0.98
CA LEU A 14 -30.13 1.80 0.86
C LEU A 14 -28.84 2.08 0.08
N ASP A 15 -28.93 2.81 -1.03
CA ASP A 15 -27.77 3.22 -1.84
C ASP A 15 -26.80 4.09 -1.02
N ASN A 16 -27.31 5.02 -0.20
CA ASN A 16 -26.46 5.83 0.69
C ASN A 16 -25.81 5.01 1.81
N ALA A 17 -26.51 4.02 2.38
CA ALA A 17 -25.97 3.13 3.41
C ALA A 17 -24.89 2.20 2.85
N PHE A 18 -25.10 1.65 1.65
CA PHE A 18 -24.11 0.85 0.93
C PHE A 18 -22.89 1.68 0.54
N ASN A 19 -23.07 2.90 0.03
CA ASN A 19 -21.97 3.80 -0.30
C ASN A 19 -21.17 4.26 0.94
N SER A 20 -21.84 4.46 2.08
CA SER A 20 -21.18 4.79 3.36
C SER A 20 -20.38 3.60 3.88
N SER A 21 -20.95 2.39 3.86
CA SER A 21 -20.26 1.16 4.24
C SER A 21 -19.06 0.88 3.34
N ALA A 22 -19.21 1.04 2.01
CA ALA A 22 -18.14 0.91 1.04
C ALA A 22 -17.00 1.91 1.30
N SER A 23 -17.32 3.14 1.69
CA SER A 23 -16.31 4.16 2.01
C SER A 23 -15.54 3.83 3.29
N THR A 24 -16.21 3.30 4.32
CA THR A 24 -15.56 2.83 5.56
C THR A 24 -14.68 1.60 5.31
N ILE A 25 -15.16 0.63 4.54
CA ILE A 25 -14.39 -0.56 4.16
C ILE A 25 -13.15 -0.18 3.36
N ALA A 26 -13.28 0.76 2.41
CA ALA A 26 -12.14 1.27 1.64
C ALA A 26 -11.11 1.97 2.54
N LEU A 27 -11.54 2.73 3.55
CA LEU A 27 -10.63 3.33 4.53
C LEU A 27 -9.91 2.24 5.35
N ILE A 28 -10.62 1.24 5.85
CA ILE A 28 -10.03 0.12 6.59
C ILE A 28 -8.99 -0.60 5.73
N GLY A 29 -9.33 -0.91 4.47
CA GLY A 29 -8.39 -1.53 3.53
C GLY A 29 -7.12 -0.70 3.31
N ARG A 30 -7.26 0.62 3.16
CA ARG A 30 -6.11 1.54 3.06
C ARG A 30 -5.25 1.52 4.32
N VAL A 31 -5.86 1.58 5.49
CA VAL A 31 -5.15 1.55 6.77
C VAL A 31 -4.41 0.22 6.96
N LEU A 32 -5.05 -0.91 6.66
CA LEU A 32 -4.41 -2.23 6.78
C LEU A 32 -3.22 -2.38 5.83
N LEU A 33 -3.36 -1.95 4.56
CA LEU A 33 -2.24 -1.97 3.61
C LEU A 33 -1.12 -1.02 4.04
N ALA A 34 -1.45 0.19 4.48
CA ALA A 34 -0.47 1.19 4.91
C ALA A 34 0.25 0.81 6.21
N ALA A 35 -0.44 0.17 7.15
CA ALA A 35 0.09 -0.14 8.48
C ALA A 35 1.37 -0.97 8.40
N MET A 36 1.45 -1.91 7.46
CA MET A 36 2.65 -2.73 7.29
C MET A 36 3.87 -1.89 6.89
N PHE A 37 3.68 -0.88 6.02
CA PHE A 37 4.76 0.03 5.60
C PHE A 37 5.15 0.99 6.73
N VAL A 38 4.18 1.60 7.41
CA VAL A 38 4.47 2.54 8.49
C VAL A 38 5.24 1.86 9.62
N LEU A 39 4.82 0.66 10.02
CA LEU A 39 5.53 -0.15 11.02
C LEU A 39 6.94 -0.50 10.54
N ALA A 40 7.08 -1.00 9.31
CA ALA A 40 8.38 -1.36 8.74
C ALA A 40 9.35 -0.16 8.63
N GLY A 41 8.83 1.04 8.39
CA GLY A 41 9.62 2.26 8.37
C GLY A 41 10.11 2.68 9.76
N PHE A 42 9.25 2.58 10.78
CA PHE A 42 9.67 2.83 12.17
C PHE A 42 10.70 1.82 12.66
N ASP A 43 10.53 0.54 12.33
CA ASP A 43 11.50 -0.50 12.66
C ASP A 43 12.87 -0.20 12.04
N LYS A 44 12.91 0.33 10.81
CA LYS A 44 14.15 0.75 10.14
C LYS A 44 14.80 1.99 10.74
N ILE A 45 14.05 2.86 11.43
CA ILE A 45 14.64 3.98 12.20
C ILE A 45 15.39 3.42 13.41
N GLY A 46 14.79 2.48 14.14
CA GLY A 46 15.43 1.82 15.27
C GLY A 46 16.59 0.88 14.87
N GLY A 47 16.50 0.29 13.68
CA GLY A 47 17.48 -0.66 13.11
C GLY A 47 18.22 -0.13 11.89
N PHE A 48 18.57 1.17 11.88
CA PHE A 48 19.12 1.84 10.69
C PHE A 48 20.38 1.16 10.15
N GLU A 49 21.36 0.91 11.02
CA GLU A 49 22.63 0.27 10.63
C GLU A 49 22.42 -1.13 10.07
N GLY A 50 21.53 -1.93 10.69
CA GLY A 50 21.19 -3.27 10.21
C GLY A 50 20.53 -3.23 8.82
N THR A 51 19.66 -2.26 8.59
CA THR A 51 19.01 -2.05 7.29
C THR A 51 20.01 -1.61 6.22
N ALA A 52 20.89 -0.65 6.55
CA ALA A 52 21.93 -0.19 5.64
C ALA A 52 22.90 -1.34 5.29
N GLY A 53 23.31 -2.14 6.28
CA GLY A 53 24.13 -3.34 6.07
C GLY A 53 23.43 -4.35 5.15
N TYR A 54 22.13 -4.59 5.35
CA TYR A 54 21.37 -5.50 4.50
C TYR A 54 21.23 -4.98 3.06
N ILE A 55 20.95 -3.68 2.87
CA ILE A 55 20.94 -3.05 1.54
C ILE A 55 22.31 -3.15 0.86
N GLY A 56 23.40 -2.93 1.61
CA GLY A 56 24.75 -3.08 1.10
C GLY A 56 25.09 -4.52 0.69
N SER A 57 24.51 -5.51 1.38
CA SER A 57 24.79 -6.93 1.12
C SER A 57 24.35 -7.40 -0.27
N VAL A 58 23.36 -6.73 -0.88
CA VAL A 58 22.89 -7.03 -2.24
C VAL A 58 23.63 -6.21 -3.33
N GLY A 59 24.68 -5.47 -2.96
CA GLY A 59 25.55 -4.76 -3.90
C GLY A 59 25.04 -3.39 -4.36
N LEU A 60 24.04 -2.82 -3.68
CA LEU A 60 23.52 -1.50 -4.03
C LEU A 60 24.46 -0.38 -3.56
N PRO A 61 24.67 0.67 -4.38
CA PRO A 61 25.49 1.81 -3.99
C PRO A 61 24.80 2.68 -2.94
N PHE A 62 25.60 3.34 -2.09
CA PHE A 62 25.12 4.28 -1.07
C PHE A 62 24.02 3.70 -0.14
N PRO A 63 24.29 2.59 0.58
CA PRO A 63 23.29 1.90 1.39
C PRO A 63 22.59 2.79 2.41
N GLU A 64 23.31 3.70 3.07
CA GLU A 64 22.73 4.64 4.05
C GLU A 64 21.70 5.57 3.41
N VAL A 65 21.99 6.10 2.21
CA VAL A 65 21.06 6.98 1.47
C VAL A 65 19.82 6.19 1.06
N LEU A 66 20.00 4.96 0.59
CA LEU A 66 18.90 4.07 0.23
C LEU A 66 18.05 3.67 1.44
N THR A 67 18.66 3.50 2.62
CA THR A 67 17.91 3.30 3.88
C THR A 67 17.04 4.50 4.20
N VAL A 68 17.58 5.72 4.13
CA VAL A 68 16.80 6.95 4.36
C VAL A 68 15.65 7.07 3.35
N LEU A 69 15.91 6.81 2.07
CA LEU A 69 14.88 6.83 1.03
C LEU A 69 13.80 5.77 1.29
N THR A 70 14.19 4.57 1.69
CA THR A 70 13.26 3.49 2.04
C THR A 70 12.35 3.91 3.19
N ILE A 71 12.91 4.44 4.28
CA ILE A 71 12.14 4.95 5.43
C ILE A 71 11.18 6.05 4.99
N ALA A 72 11.66 7.00 4.18
CA ALA A 72 10.84 8.11 3.69
C ALA A 72 9.67 7.64 2.83
N VAL A 73 9.90 6.66 1.95
CA VAL A 73 8.84 6.05 1.12
C VAL A 73 7.83 5.30 1.99
N GLU A 74 8.29 4.43 2.88
CA GLU A 74 7.42 3.58 3.70
C GLU A 74 6.54 4.39 4.65
N ILE A 75 7.13 5.33 5.39
CA ILE A 75 6.38 6.18 6.32
C ILE A 75 5.59 7.25 5.56
N GLY A 76 6.24 7.98 4.66
CA GLY A 76 5.63 9.10 3.95
C GLY A 76 4.45 8.68 3.09
N ALA A 77 4.62 7.67 2.24
CA ALA A 77 3.53 7.19 1.39
C ALA A 77 2.51 6.35 2.17
N GLY A 78 2.93 5.62 3.22
CA GLY A 78 2.01 4.94 4.12
C GLY A 78 1.05 5.91 4.82
N LEU A 79 1.57 6.99 5.40
CA LEU A 79 0.76 8.03 6.01
C LEU A 79 -0.12 8.75 4.99
N ALA A 80 0.41 9.08 3.80
CA ALA A 80 -0.38 9.68 2.72
C ALA A 80 -1.58 8.80 2.32
N LEU A 81 -1.39 7.47 2.27
CA LEU A 81 -2.44 6.51 1.98
C LEU A 81 -3.54 6.49 3.07
N ILE A 82 -3.15 6.56 4.34
CA ILE A 82 -4.06 6.60 5.50
C ILE A 82 -4.91 7.87 5.49
N VAL A 83 -4.28 9.05 5.44
CA VAL A 83 -4.99 10.34 5.48
C VAL A 83 -5.78 10.63 4.21
N GLY A 84 -5.53 9.85 3.16
CA GLY A 84 -6.18 10.01 1.87
C GLY A 84 -5.59 11.14 1.03
N PHE A 85 -4.33 11.49 1.22
CA PHE A 85 -3.64 12.50 0.41
C PHE A 85 -2.96 11.84 -0.79
N GLN A 86 -3.28 12.29 -2.02
CA GLN A 86 -2.71 11.76 -3.27
C GLN A 86 -2.73 10.22 -3.34
N VAL A 87 -3.86 9.61 -2.95
CA VAL A 87 -4.01 8.17 -2.71
C VAL A 87 -3.48 7.30 -3.86
N ARG A 88 -3.79 7.66 -5.11
CA ARG A 88 -3.35 6.89 -6.29
C ARG A 88 -1.83 6.94 -6.46
N ILE A 89 -1.22 8.11 -6.24
CA ILE A 89 0.24 8.29 -6.35
C ILE A 89 0.94 7.54 -5.22
N ALA A 90 0.46 7.68 -3.98
CA ALA A 90 1.01 6.98 -2.83
C ALA A 90 0.93 5.46 -3.00
N ALA A 91 -0.23 4.94 -3.45
CA ALA A 91 -0.41 3.52 -3.71
C ALA A 91 0.49 3.01 -4.84
N LEU A 92 0.63 3.77 -5.94
CA LEU A 92 1.49 3.39 -7.06
C LEU A 92 2.97 3.37 -6.65
N LEU A 93 3.42 4.38 -5.89
CA LEU A 93 4.77 4.45 -5.34
C LEU A 93 5.06 3.25 -4.44
N LEU A 94 4.16 2.94 -3.48
CA LEU A 94 4.32 1.79 -2.60
C LEU A 94 4.27 0.46 -3.36
N ALA A 95 3.43 0.32 -4.38
CA ALA A 95 3.37 -0.89 -5.19
C ALA A 95 4.68 -1.13 -5.94
N GLY A 96 5.20 -0.09 -6.61
CA GLY A 96 6.50 -0.17 -7.30
C GLY A 96 7.65 -0.45 -6.35
N PHE A 97 7.71 0.26 -5.22
CA PHE A 97 8.69 0.03 -4.17
C PHE A 97 8.65 -1.41 -3.65
N THR A 98 7.46 -1.92 -3.34
CA THR A 98 7.26 -3.28 -2.81
C THR A 98 7.73 -4.34 -3.79
N LEU A 99 7.41 -4.20 -5.09
CA LEU A 99 7.84 -5.13 -6.12
C LEU A 99 9.36 -5.09 -6.33
N ALA A 100 9.95 -3.89 -6.36
CA ALA A 100 11.40 -3.72 -6.47
C ALA A 100 12.11 -4.38 -5.26
N ALA A 101 11.65 -4.10 -4.04
CA ALA A 101 12.18 -4.71 -2.82
C ALA A 101 12.06 -6.24 -2.85
N SER A 102 10.94 -6.79 -3.33
CA SER A 102 10.77 -8.24 -3.48
C SER A 102 11.81 -8.88 -4.40
N VAL A 103 12.06 -8.28 -5.55
CA VAL A 103 13.03 -8.82 -6.52
C VAL A 103 14.45 -8.72 -5.99
N LEU A 104 14.77 -7.72 -5.18
CA LEU A 104 16.12 -7.52 -4.63
C LEU A 104 16.38 -8.37 -3.38
N PHE A 105 15.40 -8.47 -2.48
CA PHE A 105 15.59 -9.03 -1.13
C PHE A 105 14.90 -10.39 -0.92
N HIS A 106 13.98 -10.78 -1.81
CA HIS A 106 13.23 -12.04 -1.76
C HIS A 106 13.32 -12.83 -3.08
N ASN A 107 14.48 -12.76 -3.76
CA ASN A 107 14.77 -13.49 -5.01
C ASN A 107 14.94 -15.01 -4.78
N TYR A 108 13.86 -15.66 -4.36
CA TYR A 108 13.85 -17.07 -3.94
C TYR A 108 14.42 -18.05 -4.96
N TRP A 109 14.38 -17.71 -6.25
CA TRP A 109 14.94 -18.52 -7.35
C TRP A 109 16.48 -18.59 -7.36
N ALA A 110 17.15 -17.69 -6.64
CA ALA A 110 18.60 -17.64 -6.50
C ALA A 110 19.09 -18.01 -5.09
N MET A 111 18.18 -18.49 -4.22
CA MET A 111 18.47 -18.81 -2.83
C MET A 111 18.73 -20.30 -2.62
N PRO A 112 19.52 -20.69 -1.60
CA PRO A 112 19.66 -22.07 -1.17
C PRO A 112 18.31 -22.76 -0.92
N ALA A 113 18.23 -24.08 -1.17
CA ALA A 113 16.97 -24.82 -1.12
C ALA A 113 16.27 -24.78 0.24
N ASP A 114 17.03 -24.71 1.33
CA ASP A 114 16.55 -24.57 2.71
C ASP A 114 15.92 -23.19 3.00
N GLN A 115 16.24 -22.17 2.20
CA GLN A 115 15.72 -20.81 2.34
C GLN A 115 14.69 -20.43 1.27
N ALA A 116 14.74 -21.09 0.11
CA ALA A 116 13.94 -20.75 -1.06
C ALA A 116 12.44 -20.71 -0.77
N TYR A 117 11.91 -21.67 0.01
CA TYR A 117 10.48 -21.71 0.31
C TYR A 117 10.01 -20.49 1.12
N VAL A 118 10.74 -20.12 2.18
CA VAL A 118 10.38 -18.96 3.01
C VAL A 118 10.49 -17.67 2.20
N GLN A 119 11.52 -17.53 1.38
CA GLN A 119 11.68 -16.35 0.52
C GLN A 119 10.60 -16.27 -0.54
N GLN A 120 10.13 -17.40 -1.07
CA GLN A 120 9.00 -17.44 -2.00
C GLN A 120 7.72 -16.94 -1.34
N LEU A 121 7.46 -17.32 -0.09
CA LEU A 121 6.30 -16.82 0.66
C LEU A 121 6.39 -15.31 0.88
N MET A 122 7.56 -14.78 1.24
CA MET A 122 7.76 -13.34 1.41
C MET A 122 7.57 -12.57 0.10
N PHE A 123 8.11 -13.11 -0.99
CA PHE A 123 7.92 -12.56 -2.34
C PHE A 123 6.42 -12.50 -2.70
N MET A 124 5.70 -13.61 -2.54
CA MET A 124 4.28 -13.70 -2.90
C MET A 124 3.38 -12.85 -1.98
N LYS A 125 3.74 -12.72 -0.70
CA LYS A 125 3.08 -11.77 0.21
C LYS A 125 3.18 -10.35 -0.33
N ASN A 126 4.38 -9.93 -0.75
CA ASN A 126 4.59 -8.60 -1.33
C ASN A 126 3.87 -8.41 -2.67
N VAL A 127 3.85 -9.42 -3.55
CA VAL A 127 3.06 -9.38 -4.80
C VAL A 127 1.58 -9.16 -4.49
N SER A 128 1.04 -9.85 -3.48
CA SER A 128 -0.35 -9.71 -3.05
C SER A 128 -0.64 -8.31 -2.51
N VAL A 129 0.27 -7.75 -1.70
CA VAL A 129 0.20 -6.36 -1.21
C VAL A 129 0.23 -5.37 -2.38
N ALA A 130 1.13 -5.54 -3.34
CA ALA A 130 1.19 -4.69 -4.54
C ALA A 130 -0.12 -4.78 -5.35
N GLY A 131 -0.72 -5.97 -5.48
CA GLY A 131 -2.03 -6.14 -6.09
C GLY A 131 -3.13 -5.34 -5.37
N GLY A 132 -3.17 -5.37 -4.03
CA GLY A 132 -4.08 -4.56 -3.22
C GLY A 132 -3.89 -3.05 -3.42
N LEU A 133 -2.64 -2.60 -3.51
CA LEU A 133 -2.31 -1.20 -3.79
C LEU A 133 -2.72 -0.79 -5.21
N LEU A 134 -2.53 -1.66 -6.22
CA LEU A 134 -2.99 -1.39 -7.59
C LEU A 134 -4.51 -1.33 -7.71
N MET A 135 -5.25 -2.11 -6.90
CA MET A 135 -6.70 -1.94 -6.79
C MET A 135 -7.06 -0.54 -6.26
N ILE A 136 -6.31 0.01 -5.30
CA ILE A 136 -6.49 1.39 -4.84
C ILE A 136 -6.17 2.41 -5.95
N VAL A 137 -5.15 2.16 -6.78
CA VAL A 137 -4.83 3.02 -7.93
C VAL A 137 -6.01 3.07 -8.90
N ALA A 138 -6.61 1.91 -9.20
CA ALA A 138 -7.72 1.78 -10.14
C ALA A 138 -9.02 2.38 -9.58
N LEU A 139 -9.37 2.05 -8.34
CA LEU A 139 -10.67 2.36 -7.73
C LEU A 139 -10.69 3.70 -6.95
N GLY A 140 -9.51 4.23 -6.60
CA GLY A 140 -9.37 5.41 -5.75
C GLY A 140 -9.54 5.09 -4.26
N GLY A 141 -9.35 6.11 -3.40
CA GLY A 141 -9.35 5.97 -1.94
C GLY A 141 -10.71 5.88 -1.25
N GLY A 142 -11.81 5.92 -2.00
CA GLY A 142 -13.15 6.14 -1.43
C GLY A 142 -13.37 7.57 -0.96
N THR A 143 -14.59 7.88 -0.49
CA THR A 143 -15.01 9.27 -0.20
C THR A 143 -14.52 9.81 1.15
N LEU A 144 -14.04 8.94 2.05
CA LEU A 144 -13.54 9.29 3.39
C LEU A 144 -12.05 9.63 3.39
N GLY A 145 -11.62 10.61 2.61
CA GLY A 145 -10.22 11.06 2.55
C GLY A 145 -10.07 12.49 2.03
N LEU A 146 -8.90 13.09 2.24
CA LEU A 146 -8.63 14.47 1.80
C LEU A 146 -8.62 14.62 0.27
N SER A 147 -8.33 13.55 -0.46
CA SER A 147 -8.44 13.48 -1.91
C SER A 147 -9.88 13.15 -2.32
N LYS A 148 -10.68 14.18 -2.65
CA LYS A 148 -11.95 13.97 -3.35
C LYS A 148 -11.66 13.26 -4.68
N GLY A 149 -12.32 12.12 -4.89
CA GLY A 149 -12.21 11.35 -6.13
C GLY A 149 -12.46 12.23 -7.36
N LYS A 150 -11.47 12.27 -8.25
CA LYS A 150 -11.68 12.45 -9.67
C LYS A 150 -11.22 11.17 -10.36
#